data_AF-A0A2D7JAA9-F1
#
_entry.id   AF-A0A2D7JAA9-F1
#
_cell.length_a   1.000
_cell.length_b   1.000
_cell.length_c   1.000
_cell.angle_alpha   90.00
_cell.angle_beta   90.00
_cell.angle_gamma   90.00
#
_symmetry.space_group_name_H-M   'P 1'
#
loop_
_entity.id
_entity.type
_entity.pdbx_description
1 polymer ?
#
loop_
_entity_poly.entity_id
_entity_poly.type
_entity_poly.pdbx_seq_one_letter_code
_entity_poly.pdbx_strand_id
1 'polypeptide(L)' 'MQNTQHNSRTGKDNAPFNAEEFSSRKLMDLVDQNQHRERLEIDTEMLMAVVTELTQRRHYLRELRDRGLLAPRAY' A
#
# COMPACT_ATOMS: atom_id res chain seq x y z
N MET A 1 44.92 -9.77 9.23
CA MET A 1 43.82 -10.57 9.79
C MET A 1 42.70 -9.62 10.18
N GLN A 2 41.47 -9.86 9.67
CA GLN A 2 40.14 -9.57 10.25
C GLN A 2 39.84 -8.12 10.73
N ASN A 3 38.66 -7.52 10.58
CA ASN A 3 37.39 -7.91 10.00
C ASN A 3 36.55 -6.64 9.82
N THR A 4 35.69 -6.68 8.80
CA THR A 4 34.46 -5.93 8.57
C THR A 4 33.80 -5.29 9.80
N GLN A 5 33.44 -4.01 9.69
CA GLN A 5 32.19 -3.48 10.25
C GLN A 5 31.59 -2.44 9.29
N HIS A 6 31.00 -2.94 8.21
CA HIS A 6 30.00 -2.22 7.45
C HIS A 6 28.65 -2.64 8.02
N ASN A 7 28.10 -1.88 8.96
CA ASN A 7 26.69 -1.85 9.29
C ASN A 7 26.47 -0.84 10.41
N SER A 8 25.81 0.28 10.13
CA SER A 8 24.99 0.98 11.12
C SER A 8 24.15 2.05 10.43
N ARG A 9 22.85 1.74 10.35
CA ARG A 9 21.73 2.68 10.29
C ARG A 9 21.49 3.30 8.92
N THR A 10 20.85 2.54 8.04
CA THR A 10 19.90 3.11 7.08
C THR A 10 18.99 4.05 7.85
N GLY A 11 19.03 5.33 7.49
CA GLY A 11 18.14 6.34 8.03
C GLY A 11 16.72 5.81 7.99
N LYS A 12 16.04 5.87 9.13
CA LYS A 12 14.59 5.89 9.12
C LYS A 12 14.27 7.25 8.49
N ASP A 13 14.17 7.27 7.17
CA ASP A 13 13.76 8.44 6.42
C ASP A 13 12.38 8.83 6.97
N ASN A 14 12.26 10.03 7.53
CA ASN A 14 10.98 10.67 7.83
C ASN A 14 10.25 11.05 6.51
N ALA A 15 10.26 10.15 5.54
CA ALA A 15 9.52 10.32 4.31
C ALA A 15 8.02 10.23 4.64
N PRO A 16 7.18 11.12 4.09
CA PRO A 16 5.74 11.02 4.24
C PRO A 16 5.28 9.67 3.69
N PHE A 17 4.24 9.11 4.31
CA PHE A 17 3.66 7.85 3.86
C PHE A 17 3.21 7.97 2.39
N ASN A 18 3.71 7.09 1.53
CA ASN A 18 3.35 7.03 0.12
C ASN A 18 2.60 5.72 -0.18
N ALA A 19 1.29 5.81 -0.43
CA ALA A 19 0.46 4.63 -0.70
C ALA A 19 0.80 3.94 -2.04
N GLU A 20 1.36 4.68 -3.00
CA GLU A 20 1.69 4.18 -4.35
C GLU A 20 2.78 3.09 -4.31
N GLU A 21 3.65 3.12 -3.29
CA GLU A 21 4.75 2.16 -3.10
C GLU A 21 4.27 0.76 -2.67
N PHE A 22 3.01 0.63 -2.26
CA PHE A 22 2.46 -0.62 -1.74
C PHE A 22 1.59 -1.33 -2.78
N SER A 23 1.66 -2.67 -2.79
CA SER A 23 0.75 -3.49 -3.59
C SER A 23 -0.70 -3.39 -3.09
N SER A 24 -1.67 -3.62 -3.96
CA SER A 24 -3.09 -3.51 -3.59
C SER A 24 -3.47 -4.48 -2.48
N ARG A 25 -2.83 -5.65 -2.42
CA ARG A 25 -3.02 -6.61 -1.33
C ARG A 25 -2.55 -6.05 0.01
N LYS A 26 -1.35 -5.46 0.04
CA LYS A 26 -0.80 -4.85 1.25
C LYS A 26 -1.64 -3.66 1.72
N LEU A 27 -2.16 -2.84 0.79
CA LEU A 27 -3.09 -1.76 1.10
C LEU A 27 -4.40 -2.28 1.74
N MET A 28 -4.95 -3.39 1.25
CA MET A 28 -6.13 -4.02 1.87
C MET A 28 -5.81 -4.57 3.27
N ASP A 29 -4.64 -5.20 3.45
CA ASP A 29 -4.23 -5.70 4.77
C ASP A 29 -4.11 -4.54 5.79
N LEU A 30 -3.68 -3.34 5.36
CA LEU A 30 -3.64 -2.14 6.22
C LEU A 30 -5.04 -1.65 6.60
N VAL A 31 -6.01 -1.73 5.68
CA VAL A 31 -7.42 -1.42 5.99
C VAL A 31 -7.98 -2.43 7.00
N ASP A 32 -7.74 -3.72 6.78
CA ASP A 32 -8.23 -4.78 7.66
C ASP A 32 -7.63 -4.66 9.08
N GLN A 33 -6.33 -4.37 9.18
CA GLN A 33 -5.65 -4.13 10.46
C GLN A 33 -6.23 -2.93 11.23
N ASN A 34 -6.61 -1.85 10.53
CA ASN A 34 -7.28 -0.71 11.15
C ASN A 34 -8.66 -1.08 11.73
N GLN A 35 -9.42 -1.91 11.02
CA GLN A 35 -10.76 -2.33 11.43
C GLN A 35 -10.74 -3.27 12.66
N HIS A 36 -9.75 -4.15 12.75
CA HIS A 36 -9.68 -5.15 13.83
C HIS A 36 -9.12 -4.60 15.15
N ARG A 37 -8.77 -3.31 15.26
CA ARG A 37 -8.22 -2.64 16.47
C ARG A 37 -6.98 -3.31 17.06
N GLU A 38 -6.40 -4.30 16.39
CA GLU A 38 -5.17 -4.96 16.78
C GLU A 38 -3.98 -4.09 16.34
N ARG A 39 -3.63 -3.12 17.21
CA ARG A 39 -2.47 -2.22 17.09
C ARG A 39 -2.49 -1.32 15.84
N LEU A 40 -2.99 -0.10 16.03
CA LEU A 40 -2.90 0.97 15.03
C LEU A 40 -1.44 1.43 14.86
N GLU A 41 -0.76 0.91 13.84
CA GLU A 41 0.47 1.52 13.29
C GLU A 41 0.17 2.58 12.22
N ILE A 42 -1.10 2.76 11.85
CA ILE A 42 -1.52 3.76 10.85
C ILE A 42 -2.46 4.78 11.48
N ASP A 43 -2.19 6.06 11.22
CA ASP A 43 -3.07 7.16 11.60
C ASP A 43 -4.19 7.39 10.56
N THR A 44 -5.05 8.37 10.82
CA THR A 44 -6.18 8.72 9.95
C THR A 44 -5.72 9.20 8.58
N GLU A 45 -4.61 9.94 8.49
CA GLU A 45 -4.10 10.50 7.24
C GLU A 45 -3.55 9.37 6.34
N MET A 46 -2.78 8.45 6.92
CA MET A 46 -2.31 7.24 6.27
C MET A 46 -3.49 6.39 5.76
N LEU A 47 -4.53 6.19 6.58
CA LEU A 47 -5.72 5.45 6.16
C LEU A 47 -6.42 6.14 4.97
N MET A 48 -6.53 7.46 4.99
CA MET A 48 -7.10 8.22 3.87
C MET A 48 -6.27 8.06 2.58
N ALA A 49 -4.95 8.11 2.69
CA ALA A 49 -4.06 7.88 1.55
C ALA A 49 -4.22 6.46 0.98
N VAL A 50 -4.29 5.43 1.83
CA VAL A 50 -4.54 4.04 1.44
C VAL A 50 -5.88 3.91 0.69
N VAL A 51 -6.97 4.46 1.22
CA VAL A 51 -8.30 4.39 0.61
C VAL A 51 -8.35 5.14 -0.72
N THR A 52 -7.66 6.28 -0.81
CA THR A 52 -7.56 7.07 -2.05
C THR A 52 -6.87 6.26 -3.14
N GLU A 53 -5.72 5.67 -2.84
CA GLU A 53 -4.96 4.85 -3.78
C GLU A 53 -5.77 3.64 -4.26
N LEU A 54 -6.42 2.91 -3.35
CA LEU A 54 -7.30 1.79 -3.71
C LEU A 54 -8.45 2.23 -4.63
N THR A 55 -8.99 3.43 -4.41
CA THR A 55 -10.06 3.99 -5.25
C THR A 55 -9.57 4.31 -6.65
N GLN A 56 -8.38 4.91 -6.77
CA GLN A 56 -7.74 5.19 -8.06
C GLN A 56 -7.44 3.91 -8.84
N ARG A 57 -6.88 2.89 -8.18
CA ARG A 57 -6.65 1.58 -8.80
C ARG A 57 -7.94 0.93 -9.29
N ARG A 58 -9.01 0.99 -8.48
CA ARG A 58 -10.34 0.50 -8.90
C ARG A 58 -10.86 1.26 -10.12
N HIS A 59 -10.65 2.57 -10.16
CA HIS A 59 -11.06 3.41 -11.29
C HIS A 59 -10.33 2.99 -12.58
N TYR A 60 -9.01 2.87 -12.57
CA TYR A 60 -8.26 2.41 -13.76
C TYR A 60 -8.62 0.98 -14.19
N LEU A 61 -8.84 0.06 -13.25
CA LEU A 61 -9.32 -1.29 -13.57
C LEU A 61 -10.71 -1.28 -14.21
N ARG A 62 -11.58 -0.33 -13.84
CA ARG A 62 -12.88 -0.14 -14.51
C ARG A 62 -12.67 0.40 -15.93
N GLU A 63 -11.84 1.42 -16.12
CA GLU A 63 -11.57 1.95 -17.47
C GLU A 63 -11.00 0.89 -18.42
N LEU A 64 -10.07 0.06 -17.95
CA LEU A 64 -9.49 -1.02 -18.74
C LEU A 64 -10.55 -2.07 -19.11
N ARG A 65 -11.50 -2.36 -18.20
CA ARG A 65 -12.64 -3.23 -18.50
C ARG A 65 -13.56 -2.60 -19.53
N ASP A 66 -13.90 -1.33 -19.38
CA ASP A 66 -14.83 -0.61 -20.27
C ASP A 66 -14.26 -0.50 -21.70
N ARG A 67 -12.93 -0.50 -21.83
CA ARG A 67 -12.20 -0.56 -23.11
C ARG A 67 -12.05 -1.98 -23.68
N GLY A 68 -12.55 -3.01 -23.00
CA GLY A 68 -12.42 -4.41 -23.41
C GLY A 68 -11.01 -5.01 -23.25
N LEU A 69 -10.12 -4.34 -22.50
CA LEU A 69 -8.74 -4.78 -22.26
C LEU A 69 -8.61 -5.69 -21.03
N LEU A 70 -9.65 -5.75 -20.20
CA LEU A 70 -9.77 -6.70 -19.10
C LEU A 70 -11.05 -7.52 -19.29
N ALA A 71 -10.90 -8.84 -19.33
CA ALA A 71 -12.04 -9.74 -19.35
C ALA A 71 -12.93 -9.52 -18.10
N PRO A 72 -14.27 -9.59 -18.23
CA PRO A 72 -15.14 -9.72 -17.08
C PRO A 72 -14.66 -10.90 -16.24
N ARG A 73 -14.61 -10.74 -14.91
CA ARG A 73 -14.30 -11.88 -14.03
C ARG A 73 -15.37 -12.94 -14.31
N ALA A 74 -14.96 -14.10 -14.82
CA ALA A 74 -15.83 -15.26 -14.84
C ALA A 74 -16.10 -15.61 -13.37
N TYR A 75 -17.37 -15.52 -12.97
CA TYR A 75 -17.84 -15.97 -11.66
C TYR A 75 -18.26 -17.43 -11.76
#